data_AF-M1KAB5-F1
#
_entry.id   AF-M1KAB5-F1
#
_cell.length_a   1.000
_cell.length_b   1.000
_cell.length_c   1.000
_cell.angle_alpha   90.00
_cell.angle_beta   90.00
_cell.angle_gamma   90.00
#
_symmetry.space_group_name_H-M   'P 1'
#
loop_
_entity.id
_entity.type
_entity.pdbx_description
1 polymer ?
#
loop_
_entity_poly.entity_id
_entity_poly.type
_entity_poly.pdbx_seq_one_letter_code
_entity_poly.pdbx_strand_id
1 'polypeptide(L)'
;MEGIKFADVLRSFEKKAEDDEYVSVERDYNERKVIENDVRRTELLGVDKRNRKVIKVLKRLLFVELDKIPIKYTQGMSEIASVFVLYYFQNIVEEEVAKGVLASGSDEESAEESTADGFSEQFIEAPEDENVELKRFVSRHKDTTAILGIVLTNVFRRKLEPLVVDDFKLYKENMRIFVEMMKKKGIRIPELESYKFMGSILTFFLRNLSRMEDVHKVFEIILSCPNTCPFLLLVLFYDKISNGKTIDSIVNNDLFPKVVKLEEEFVETKKRVESRSGFSRMRVMLVGGIASIVAAVVVYKITKKE
;
A
#
# COMPACT_ATOMS: atom_id res chain seq x y z
N MET A 1 4.44 25.65 7.39
CA MET A 1 5.20 24.48 7.89
C MET A 1 5.06 23.40 6.86
N GLU A 2 6.04 23.23 5.98
CA GLU A 2 6.06 22.10 5.05
C GLU A 2 6.76 20.93 5.75
N GLY A 3 5.99 19.89 6.09
CA GLY A 3 6.55 18.64 6.60
C GLY A 3 7.21 17.81 5.49
N ILE A 4 7.90 16.73 5.87
CA ILE A 4 8.39 15.70 4.93
C ILE A 4 7.23 15.31 4.01
N LYS A 5 7.41 15.40 2.68
CA LYS A 5 6.38 15.08 1.70
C LYS A 5 6.46 13.59 1.35
N PHE A 6 5.35 13.02 0.88
CA PHE A 6 5.29 11.64 0.41
C PHE A 6 6.45 11.28 -0.54
N ALA A 7 6.79 12.17 -1.46
CA ALA A 7 7.92 12.04 -2.39
C ALA A 7 9.28 11.87 -1.68
N ASP A 8 9.51 12.57 -0.57
CA ASP A 8 10.78 12.50 0.17
C ASP A 8 10.95 11.14 0.85
N VAL A 9 9.85 10.60 1.39
CA VAL A 9 9.82 9.26 2.00
C VAL A 9 10.09 8.19 0.93
N LEU A 10 9.47 8.32 -0.24
CA LEU A 10 9.63 7.36 -1.34
C LEU A 10 11.07 7.20 -1.81
N ARG A 11 11.88 8.28 -1.82
CA ARG A 11 13.30 8.20 -2.21
C ARG A 11 14.08 7.15 -1.42
N SER A 12 13.70 6.88 -0.17
CA SER A 12 14.33 5.83 0.66
C SER A 12 13.94 4.39 0.25
N PHE A 13 12.91 4.23 -0.57
CA PHE A 13 12.43 2.98 -1.15
C PHE A 13 12.82 2.79 -2.63
N GLU A 14 13.39 3.81 -3.29
CA GLU A 14 13.80 3.73 -4.71
C GLU A 14 15.14 3.02 -4.93
N LYS A 15 15.91 2.77 -3.85
CA LYS A 15 17.21 2.09 -3.92
C LYS A 15 17.10 0.63 -3.48
N LYS A 16 17.82 -0.23 -4.19
CA LYS A 16 18.01 -1.63 -3.76
C LYS A 16 18.70 -1.66 -2.39
N ALA A 17 18.21 -2.49 -1.49
CA ALA A 17 18.91 -2.81 -0.26
C ALA A 17 20.01 -3.82 -0.56
N GLU A 18 21.14 -3.71 0.14
CA GLU A 18 22.35 -4.49 -0.15
C GLU A 18 22.14 -6.00 0.03
N ASP A 19 21.28 -6.41 0.98
CA ASP A 19 21.07 -7.81 1.35
C ASP A 19 19.82 -8.45 0.71
N ASP A 20 19.16 -7.73 -0.21
CA ASP A 20 17.85 -8.08 -0.72
C ASP A 20 17.89 -8.62 -2.16
N GLU A 21 17.05 -9.62 -2.46
CA GLU A 21 16.87 -10.12 -3.82
C GLU A 21 15.83 -9.27 -4.59
N TYR A 22 16.19 -8.90 -5.82
CA TYR A 22 15.37 -8.14 -6.78
C TYR A 22 15.21 -8.87 -8.12
N VAL A 23 15.55 -10.16 -8.15
CA VAL A 23 15.44 -10.98 -9.36
C VAL A 23 13.97 -11.24 -9.64
N SER A 24 13.55 -11.10 -10.89
CA SER A 24 12.17 -11.41 -11.28
C SER A 24 11.88 -12.88 -11.03
N VAL A 25 10.71 -13.17 -10.48
CA VAL A 25 10.23 -14.55 -10.30
C VAL A 25 9.24 -14.91 -11.38
N GLU A 26 9.13 -16.21 -11.67
CA GLU A 26 8.05 -16.76 -12.48
C GLU A 26 6.98 -17.30 -11.53
N ARG A 27 5.77 -16.74 -11.61
CA ARG A 27 4.63 -17.18 -10.79
C ARG A 27 3.85 -18.28 -11.47
N ASP A 28 3.29 -19.16 -10.66
CA ASP A 28 2.36 -20.16 -11.16
C ASP A 28 1.03 -19.54 -11.61
N TYR A 29 0.28 -20.28 -12.43
CA TYR A 29 -0.98 -19.81 -13.00
C TYR A 29 -2.04 -19.47 -11.94
N ASN A 30 -2.05 -20.15 -10.79
CA ASN A 30 -3.05 -19.92 -9.75
C ASN A 30 -2.77 -18.59 -9.03
N GLU A 31 -1.50 -18.32 -8.69
CA GLU A 31 -1.11 -17.04 -8.11
C GLU A 31 -1.39 -15.89 -9.09
N ARG A 32 -1.09 -16.08 -10.37
CA ARG A 32 -1.42 -15.11 -11.45
C ARG A 32 -2.91 -14.82 -11.54
N LYS A 33 -3.77 -15.85 -11.46
CA LYS A 33 -5.24 -15.69 -11.42
C LYS A 33 -5.70 -14.88 -10.21
N VAL A 34 -5.07 -15.05 -9.05
CA VAL A 34 -5.40 -14.26 -7.86
C VAL A 34 -5.03 -12.80 -8.08
N ILE A 35 -3.83 -12.53 -8.60
CA ILE A 35 -3.37 -11.17 -8.93
C ILE A 35 -4.34 -10.51 -9.93
N GLU A 36 -4.67 -11.19 -11.03
CA GLU A 36 -5.60 -10.68 -12.06
C GLU A 36 -6.95 -10.28 -11.45
N ASN A 37 -7.54 -11.16 -10.62
CA ASN A 37 -8.82 -10.88 -9.97
C ASN A 37 -8.76 -9.70 -9.00
N ASP A 38 -7.65 -9.53 -8.28
CA ASP A 38 -7.45 -8.40 -7.37
C ASP A 38 -7.20 -7.08 -8.10
N VAL A 39 -6.39 -7.10 -9.17
CA VAL A 39 -6.14 -5.94 -10.03
C VAL A 39 -7.44 -5.46 -10.67
N ARG A 40 -8.28 -6.38 -11.15
CA ARG A 40 -9.60 -6.03 -11.69
C ARG A 40 -10.47 -5.28 -10.70
N ARG A 41 -10.47 -5.72 -9.45
CA ARG A 41 -11.24 -5.13 -8.33
C ARG A 41 -10.59 -3.91 -7.71
N THR A 42 -9.41 -3.49 -8.15
CA THR A 42 -8.69 -2.36 -7.56
C THR A 42 -9.31 -1.04 -8.01
N GLU A 43 -10.16 -0.48 -7.15
CA GLU A 43 -10.98 0.69 -7.46
C GLU A 43 -10.18 1.98 -7.70
N LEU A 44 -9.01 2.12 -7.06
CA LEU A 44 -8.20 3.34 -7.13
C LEU A 44 -7.80 3.70 -8.57
N LEU A 45 -7.53 2.70 -9.40
CA LEU A 45 -7.19 2.90 -10.82
C LEU A 45 -8.44 3.15 -11.69
N GLY A 46 -9.65 2.95 -11.17
CA GLY A 46 -10.92 3.11 -11.88
C GLY A 46 -11.72 4.36 -11.51
N VAL A 47 -11.16 5.26 -10.71
CA VAL A 47 -11.87 6.43 -10.16
C VAL A 47 -12.29 7.42 -11.24
N ASP A 48 -11.49 7.62 -12.30
CA ASP A 48 -11.87 8.46 -13.44
C ASP A 48 -12.25 7.63 -14.68
N LYS A 49 -13.53 7.24 -14.75
CA LYS A 49 -14.10 6.45 -15.85
C LYS A 49 -14.02 7.14 -17.23
N ARG A 50 -13.61 8.41 -17.31
CA ARG A 50 -13.57 9.18 -18.56
C ARG A 50 -12.46 8.75 -19.51
N ASN A 51 -11.39 8.11 -19.02
CA ASN A 51 -10.30 7.64 -19.86
C ASN A 51 -10.03 6.13 -19.70
N ARG A 52 -10.91 5.31 -20.30
CA ARG A 52 -10.80 3.84 -20.28
C ARG A 52 -9.45 3.33 -20.80
N LYS A 53 -8.84 4.02 -21.77
CA LYS A 53 -7.51 3.66 -22.33
C LYS A 53 -6.41 3.81 -21.27
N VAL A 54 -6.40 4.92 -20.52
CA VAL A 54 -5.46 5.13 -19.41
C VAL A 54 -5.64 4.08 -18.31
N ILE A 55 -6.89 3.81 -17.90
CA ILE A 55 -7.19 2.79 -16.87
C ILE A 55 -6.65 1.42 -17.29
N LYS A 56 -6.87 1.04 -18.57
CA LYS A 56 -6.40 -0.23 -19.12
C LYS A 56 -4.89 -0.39 -18.96
N VAL A 57 -4.13 0.61 -19.39
CA VAL A 57 -2.67 0.57 -19.35
C VAL A 57 -2.18 0.53 -17.90
N LEU A 58 -2.76 1.34 -17.00
CA LEU A 58 -2.38 1.34 -15.59
C LEU A 58 -2.67 0.02 -14.89
N LYS A 59 -3.84 -0.60 -15.11
CA LYS A 59 -4.17 -1.92 -14.55
C LYS A 59 -3.26 -3.02 -15.10
N ARG A 60 -2.95 -2.98 -16.39
CA ARG A 60 -2.01 -3.94 -17.00
C ARG A 60 -0.59 -3.79 -16.47
N LEU A 61 -0.13 -2.55 -16.29
CA LEU A 61 1.15 -2.29 -15.64
C LEU A 61 1.14 -2.81 -14.20
N LEU A 62 0.09 -2.54 -13.43
CA LEU A 62 -0.07 -3.07 -12.07
C LEU A 62 0.03 -4.60 -12.03
N PHE A 63 -0.68 -5.30 -12.94
CA PHE A 63 -0.61 -6.75 -13.06
C PHE A 63 0.81 -7.24 -13.35
N VAL A 64 1.46 -6.71 -14.39
CA VAL A 64 2.82 -7.12 -14.80
C VAL A 64 3.85 -6.87 -13.69
N GLU A 65 3.75 -5.77 -12.97
CA GLU A 65 4.67 -5.48 -11.87
C GLU A 65 4.46 -6.43 -10.68
N LEU A 66 3.22 -6.75 -10.31
CA LEU A 66 2.94 -7.71 -9.23
C LEU A 66 3.32 -9.15 -9.62
N ASP A 67 3.18 -9.51 -10.89
CA ASP A 67 3.52 -10.83 -11.43
C ASP A 67 5.03 -11.10 -11.36
N LYS A 68 5.88 -10.06 -11.38
CA LYS A 68 7.33 -10.24 -11.49
C LYS A 68 8.12 -10.01 -10.20
N ILE A 69 7.60 -9.28 -9.22
CA ILE A 69 8.36 -8.95 -7.99
C ILE A 69 8.69 -10.20 -7.14
N PRO A 70 9.87 -10.27 -6.49
CA PRO A 70 10.31 -11.42 -5.69
C PRO A 70 9.70 -11.45 -4.28
N ILE A 71 8.40 -11.23 -4.18
CA ILE A 71 7.63 -11.27 -2.93
C ILE A 71 6.40 -12.14 -3.18
N LYS A 72 6.07 -13.06 -2.27
CA LYS A 72 4.86 -13.87 -2.42
C LYS A 72 3.62 -12.98 -2.40
N TYR A 73 2.72 -13.18 -3.36
CA TYR A 73 1.52 -12.37 -3.45
C TYR A 73 0.60 -12.63 -2.24
N THR A 74 0.08 -11.55 -1.67
CA THR A 74 -0.91 -11.55 -0.61
C THR A 74 -2.00 -10.55 -0.95
N GLN A 75 -3.25 -10.91 -0.68
CA GLN A 75 -4.40 -10.05 -0.94
C GLN A 75 -4.23 -8.68 -0.25
N GLY A 76 -4.51 -7.60 -0.99
CA GLY A 76 -4.27 -6.21 -0.58
C GLY A 76 -3.01 -5.59 -1.19
N MET A 77 -2.10 -6.40 -1.75
CA MET A 77 -0.93 -5.88 -2.49
C MET A 77 -1.33 -5.08 -3.72
N SER A 78 -2.39 -5.47 -4.46
CA SER A 78 -2.85 -4.71 -5.63
C SER A 78 -3.29 -3.29 -5.27
N GLU A 79 -4.01 -3.15 -4.16
CA GLU A 79 -4.47 -1.88 -3.61
C GLU A 79 -3.29 -1.00 -3.21
N ILE A 80 -2.33 -1.53 -2.46
CA ILE A 80 -1.11 -0.79 -2.09
C ILE A 80 -0.29 -0.41 -3.32
N ALA A 81 -0.06 -1.34 -4.26
CA ALA A 81 0.74 -1.11 -5.46
C ALA A 81 0.11 -0.07 -6.40
N SER A 82 -1.23 0.00 -6.45
CA SER A 82 -1.92 0.97 -7.29
C SER A 82 -1.59 2.43 -6.96
N VAL A 83 -1.30 2.74 -5.69
CA VAL A 83 -0.87 4.09 -5.27
C VAL A 83 0.46 4.45 -5.93
N PHE A 84 1.41 3.53 -5.98
CA PHE A 84 2.71 3.77 -6.60
C PHE A 84 2.63 3.76 -8.13
N VAL A 85 1.79 2.91 -8.72
CA VAL A 85 1.50 2.94 -10.16
C VAL A 85 0.96 4.31 -10.57
N LEU A 86 -0.03 4.86 -9.85
CA LEU A 86 -0.52 6.21 -10.12
C LEU A 86 0.57 7.26 -9.94
N TYR A 87 1.31 7.20 -8.84
CA TYR A 87 2.36 8.17 -8.55
C TYR A 87 3.43 8.26 -9.66
N TYR A 88 3.89 7.12 -10.18
CA TYR A 88 4.96 7.09 -11.19
C TYR A 88 4.47 7.18 -12.63
N PHE A 89 3.28 6.66 -12.94
CA PHE A 89 2.87 6.41 -14.33
C PHE A 89 1.61 7.16 -14.78
N GLN A 90 0.81 7.74 -13.88
CA GLN A 90 -0.44 8.39 -14.29
C GLN A 90 -0.20 9.43 -15.40
N ASN A 91 0.69 10.40 -15.15
CA ASN A 91 0.98 11.46 -16.11
C ASN A 91 1.62 10.92 -17.41
N ILE A 92 2.50 9.91 -17.31
CA ILE A 92 3.17 9.31 -18.46
C ILE A 92 2.15 8.62 -19.38
N VAL A 93 1.24 7.84 -18.79
CA VAL A 93 0.22 7.11 -19.53
C VAL A 93 -0.80 8.09 -20.13
N GLU A 94 -1.24 9.10 -19.37
CA GLU A 94 -2.13 10.14 -19.88
C GLU A 94 -1.53 10.88 -21.08
N GLU A 95 -0.25 11.24 -21.01
CA GLU A 95 0.47 11.91 -22.11
C GLU A 95 0.63 11.00 -23.33
N GLU A 96 1.03 9.74 -23.17
CA GLU A 96 1.19 8.81 -24.30
C GLU A 96 -0.14 8.43 -24.97
N VAL A 97 -1.22 8.30 -24.18
CA VAL A 97 -2.57 8.10 -24.71
C VAL A 97 -3.02 9.35 -25.47
N ALA A 98 -2.80 10.56 -24.93
CA ALA A 98 -3.14 11.81 -25.60
C ALA A 98 -2.36 12.02 -26.92
N LYS A 99 -1.12 11.51 -27.00
CA LYS A 99 -0.30 11.53 -28.23
C LYS A 99 -0.64 10.42 -29.23
N GLY A 100 -1.56 9.50 -28.90
CA GLY A 100 -1.87 8.34 -29.73
C GLY A 100 -0.72 7.33 -29.84
N VAL A 101 0.26 7.38 -28.93
CA VAL A 101 1.39 6.44 -28.87
C VAL A 101 0.96 5.12 -28.25
N LEU A 102 0.03 5.19 -27.30
CA LEU A 102 -0.71 4.07 -26.76
C LEU A 102 -2.09 4.05 -27.42
N ALA A 103 -2.33 3.02 -28.22
CA ALA A 103 -3.51 2.70 -29.03
C ALA A 103 -3.67 3.51 -30.33
N SER A 104 -3.02 3.05 -31.40
CA SER A 104 -3.51 3.14 -32.79
C SER A 104 -4.38 1.93 -33.18
N GLY A 105 -5.09 1.35 -32.20
CA GLY A 105 -6.12 0.32 -32.41
C GLY A 105 -7.46 1.01 -32.66
N SER A 106 -8.02 0.78 -33.84
CA SER A 106 -9.25 1.32 -34.42
C SER A 106 -10.31 1.75 -33.40
N ASP A 107 -10.65 3.04 -33.41
CA ASP A 107 -11.92 3.58 -32.90
C ASP A 107 -13.12 3.16 -33.81
N GLU A 108 -13.05 2.00 -34.46
CA GLU A 108 -14.10 1.42 -35.30
C GLU A 108 -14.70 0.13 -34.70
N GLU A 109 -14.80 0.03 -33.38
CA GLU A 109 -15.91 -0.74 -32.80
C GLU A 109 -17.12 0.20 -32.72
N SER A 110 -17.81 0.21 -33.87
CA SER A 110 -19.23 0.49 -34.07
C SER A 110 -20.03 0.85 -32.83
N ALA A 111 -20.75 1.97 -32.96
CA ALA A 111 -21.97 2.24 -32.23
C ALA A 111 -22.99 1.09 -32.42
N GLU A 112 -22.84 0.04 -31.63
CA GLU A 112 -23.91 -0.91 -31.34
C GLU A 112 -24.10 -0.94 -29.83
N GLU A 113 -25.31 -0.57 -29.41
CA GLU A 113 -25.82 -0.76 -28.07
C GLU A 113 -25.79 -2.26 -27.72
N SER A 114 -24.73 -2.74 -27.09
CA SER A 114 -24.75 -4.08 -26.49
C SER A 114 -23.99 -4.11 -25.17
N THR A 115 -24.73 -3.81 -24.10
CA THR A 115 -24.42 -4.12 -22.69
C THR A 115 -23.15 -3.50 -22.08
N ALA A 116 -23.26 -3.11 -20.81
CA ALA A 116 -22.29 -2.31 -20.07
C ALA A 116 -20.95 -3.03 -19.71
N ASP A 117 -20.50 -4.03 -20.47
CA ASP A 117 -19.44 -4.97 -20.07
C ASP A 117 -18.30 -5.19 -21.11
N GLY A 118 -18.17 -4.34 -22.13
CA GLY A 118 -17.18 -4.48 -23.22
C GLY A 118 -15.72 -4.12 -22.88
N PHE A 119 -15.20 -4.51 -21.71
CA PHE A 119 -13.78 -4.39 -21.39
C PHE A 119 -13.24 -5.73 -20.90
N SER A 120 -12.48 -6.44 -21.74
CA SER A 120 -11.83 -7.69 -21.33
C SER A 120 -10.68 -7.36 -20.37
N GLU A 121 -10.94 -7.42 -19.06
CA GLU A 121 -9.93 -7.38 -17.99
C GLU A 121 -9.24 -8.75 -17.81
N GLN A 122 -8.91 -9.41 -18.92
CA GLN A 122 -8.12 -10.63 -18.95
C GLN A 122 -6.67 -10.23 -19.25
N PHE A 123 -5.81 -10.26 -18.23
CA PHE A 123 -4.42 -9.85 -18.33
C PHE A 123 -3.49 -11.03 -18.66
N ILE A 124 -3.83 -12.23 -18.19
CA ILE A 124 -3.08 -13.45 -18.48
C ILE A 124 -3.26 -13.86 -19.94
N GLU A 125 -4.48 -13.77 -20.44
CA GLU A 125 -4.89 -14.18 -21.80
C GLU A 125 -5.09 -12.94 -22.70
N ALA A 126 -4.43 -11.83 -22.40
CA ALA A 126 -4.53 -10.60 -23.17
C ALA A 126 -4.08 -10.84 -24.64
N PRO A 127 -4.70 -10.15 -25.62
CA PRO A 127 -4.32 -10.22 -27.03
C PRO A 127 -2.82 -9.97 -27.26
N GLU A 128 -2.25 -10.58 -28.30
CA GLU A 128 -0.80 -10.52 -28.54
C GLU A 128 -0.32 -9.11 -28.88
N ASP A 129 -1.06 -8.38 -29.71
CA ASP A 129 -0.82 -6.98 -30.07
C ASP A 129 -0.80 -6.08 -28.84
N GLU A 130 -1.77 -6.27 -27.95
CA GLU A 130 -1.86 -5.61 -26.66
C GLU A 130 -0.65 -5.91 -25.76
N ASN A 131 -0.18 -7.16 -25.74
CA ASN A 131 1.02 -7.55 -24.99
C ASN A 131 2.30 -6.94 -25.58
N VAL A 132 2.39 -6.86 -26.92
CA VAL A 132 3.51 -6.21 -27.62
C VAL A 132 3.55 -4.72 -27.30
N GLU A 133 2.40 -4.04 -27.31
CA GLU A 133 2.31 -2.62 -26.98
C GLU A 133 2.78 -2.32 -25.55
N LEU A 134 2.28 -3.09 -24.57
CA LEU A 134 2.70 -2.92 -23.17
C LEU A 134 4.20 -3.20 -23.00
N LYS A 135 4.75 -4.22 -23.67
CA LYS A 135 6.20 -4.49 -23.66
C LYS A 135 7.00 -3.33 -24.24
N ARG A 136 6.53 -2.71 -25.32
CA ARG A 136 7.17 -1.50 -25.90
C ARG A 136 7.09 -0.32 -24.93
N PHE A 137 5.94 -0.10 -24.30
CA PHE A 137 5.76 0.93 -23.29
C PHE A 137 6.73 0.76 -22.12
N VAL A 138 6.78 -0.42 -21.53
CA VAL A 138 7.71 -0.78 -20.45
C VAL A 138 9.16 -0.60 -20.88
N SER A 139 9.50 -0.93 -22.13
CA SER A 139 10.85 -0.74 -22.66
C SER A 139 11.23 0.74 -22.83
N ARG A 140 10.28 1.60 -23.26
CA ARG A 140 10.49 3.06 -23.35
C ARG A 140 10.71 3.69 -21.97
N HIS A 141 9.97 3.23 -20.97
CA HIS A 141 10.00 3.75 -19.59
C HIS A 141 10.77 2.86 -18.63
N LYS A 142 11.79 2.15 -19.13
CA LYS A 142 12.50 1.10 -18.38
C LYS A 142 13.03 1.55 -17.02
N ASP A 143 13.49 2.81 -16.90
CA ASP A 143 14.08 3.33 -15.67
C ASP A 143 13.00 3.56 -14.62
N THR A 144 11.88 4.18 -15.01
CA THR A 144 10.69 4.35 -14.15
C THR A 144 10.10 2.99 -13.75
N THR A 145 10.03 2.03 -14.68
CA THR A 145 9.55 0.68 -14.38
C THR A 145 10.49 -0.06 -13.42
N ALA A 146 11.81 0.10 -13.58
CA ALA A 146 12.78 -0.47 -12.66
C ALA A 146 12.65 0.14 -11.26
N ILE A 147 12.48 1.46 -11.15
CA ILE A 147 12.23 2.16 -9.88
C ILE A 147 10.95 1.63 -9.23
N LEU A 148 9.85 1.52 -9.99
CA LEU A 148 8.59 0.98 -9.47
C LEU A 148 8.78 -0.44 -8.92
N GLY A 149 9.44 -1.34 -9.67
CA GLY A 149 9.73 -2.69 -9.19
C GLY A 149 10.55 -2.73 -7.89
N ILE A 150 11.55 -1.85 -7.76
CA ILE A 150 12.35 -1.70 -6.53
C ILE A 150 11.49 -1.19 -5.37
N VAL A 151 10.67 -0.15 -5.60
CA VAL A 151 9.78 0.43 -4.59
C VAL A 151 8.78 -0.60 -4.10
N LEU A 152 8.09 -1.30 -5.00
CA LEU A 152 7.12 -2.34 -4.63
C LEU A 152 7.78 -3.43 -3.80
N THR A 153 8.93 -3.94 -4.25
CA THR A 153 9.69 -4.96 -3.52
C THR A 153 10.04 -4.48 -2.11
N ASN A 154 10.59 -3.26 -2.00
CA ASN A 154 10.98 -2.68 -0.71
C ASN A 154 9.79 -2.40 0.21
N VAL A 155 8.70 -1.85 -0.31
CA VAL A 155 7.49 -1.55 0.47
C VAL A 155 6.90 -2.85 1.00
N PHE A 156 6.73 -3.86 0.15
CA PHE A 156 6.13 -5.11 0.57
C PHE A 156 7.02 -5.85 1.57
N ARG A 157 8.31 -6.01 1.29
CA ARG A 157 9.25 -6.68 2.20
C ARG A 157 9.36 -6.00 3.56
N ARG A 158 9.42 -4.66 3.59
CA ARG A 158 9.64 -3.92 4.85
C ARG A 158 8.36 -3.71 5.66
N LYS A 159 7.20 -3.57 4.99
CA LYS A 159 5.97 -3.08 5.64
C LYS A 159 4.81 -4.07 5.63
N LEU A 160 4.69 -4.90 4.60
CA LEU A 160 3.57 -5.82 4.47
C LEU A 160 3.94 -7.25 4.87
N GLU A 161 5.01 -7.79 4.31
CA GLU A 161 5.52 -9.14 4.57
C GLU A 161 5.64 -9.44 6.07
N PRO A 162 6.20 -8.56 6.92
CA PRO A 162 6.33 -8.84 8.35
C PRO A 162 4.98 -9.02 9.07
N LEU A 163 3.88 -8.51 8.51
CA LEU A 163 2.54 -8.64 9.08
C LEU A 163 1.85 -9.96 8.68
N VAL A 164 2.31 -10.61 7.61
CA VAL A 164 1.64 -11.77 7.00
C VAL A 164 2.42 -13.07 7.16
N VAL A 165 3.75 -13.01 7.28
CA VAL A 165 4.59 -14.18 7.56
C VAL A 165 4.29 -14.80 8.93
N ASP A 166 4.73 -16.05 9.12
CA ASP A 166 4.55 -16.83 10.34
C ASP A 166 3.08 -16.89 10.81
N ASP A 167 2.15 -17.14 9.88
CA ASP A 167 0.71 -17.18 10.15
C ASP A 167 0.22 -15.91 10.88
N PHE A 168 0.56 -14.74 10.31
CA PHE A 168 0.14 -13.43 10.80
C PHE A 168 0.56 -13.14 12.26
N LYS A 169 1.67 -13.71 12.73
CA LYS A 169 2.08 -13.61 14.14
C LYS A 169 2.21 -12.17 14.62
N LEU A 170 2.99 -11.34 13.92
CA LEU A 170 3.19 -9.93 14.29
C LEU A 170 1.87 -9.15 14.23
N TYR A 171 1.02 -9.45 13.24
CA TYR A 171 -0.30 -8.84 13.14
C TYR A 171 -1.17 -9.18 14.36
N LYS A 172 -1.27 -10.47 14.73
CA LYS A 172 -2.05 -10.95 15.88
C LYS A 172 -1.53 -10.33 17.20
N GLU A 173 -0.21 -10.25 17.36
CA GLU A 173 0.42 -9.60 18.52
C GLU A 173 0.05 -8.11 18.62
N ASN A 174 0.20 -7.36 17.53
CA ASN A 174 -0.12 -5.93 17.51
C ASN A 174 -1.63 -5.67 17.64
N MET A 175 -2.47 -6.53 17.06
CA MET A 175 -3.93 -6.45 17.19
C MET A 175 -4.38 -6.63 18.64
N ARG A 176 -3.76 -7.56 19.38
CA ARG A 176 -4.02 -7.74 20.82
C ARG A 176 -3.68 -6.49 21.62
N ILE A 177 -2.58 -5.82 21.28
CA ILE A 177 -2.17 -4.57 21.94
C ILE A 177 -3.19 -3.46 21.62
N PHE A 178 -3.60 -3.33 20.36
CA PHE A 178 -4.67 -2.42 19.95
C PHE A 178 -5.95 -2.63 20.77
N VAL A 179 -6.44 -3.86 20.90
CA VAL A 179 -7.65 -4.18 21.69
C VAL A 179 -7.51 -3.73 23.14
N GLU A 180 -6.37 -3.96 23.78
CA GLU A 180 -6.12 -3.52 25.16
C GLU A 180 -6.01 -1.99 25.29
N MET A 181 -5.48 -1.28 24.28
CA MET A 181 -5.50 0.18 24.23
C MET A 181 -6.94 0.72 24.09
N MET A 182 -7.76 0.11 23.25
CA MET A 182 -9.17 0.51 23.08
C MET A 182 -9.98 0.25 24.36
N LYS A 183 -9.69 -0.84 25.08
CA LYS A 183 -10.30 -1.13 26.38
C LYS A 183 -9.99 -0.06 27.43
N LYS A 184 -8.76 0.49 27.46
CA LYS A 184 -8.41 1.65 28.32
C LYS A 184 -9.25 2.89 27.98
N LYS A 185 -9.65 3.05 26.71
CA LYS A 185 -10.50 4.13 26.22
C LYS A 185 -12.00 3.86 26.42
N GLY A 186 -12.37 2.80 27.15
CA GLY A 186 -13.76 2.42 27.42
C GLY A 186 -14.43 1.63 26.29
N ILE A 187 -13.69 1.28 25.23
CA ILE A 187 -14.22 0.59 24.05
C ILE A 187 -13.87 -0.89 24.15
N ARG A 188 -14.89 -1.75 24.22
CA ARG A 188 -14.71 -3.21 24.27
C ARG A 188 -14.90 -3.80 22.88
N ILE A 189 -13.83 -4.31 22.30
CA ILE A 189 -13.83 -4.96 20.99
C ILE A 189 -13.71 -6.47 21.21
N PRO A 190 -14.72 -7.27 20.84
CA PRO A 190 -14.59 -8.72 20.84
C PRO A 190 -13.45 -9.18 19.93
N GLU A 191 -12.73 -10.23 20.32
CA GLU A 191 -11.55 -10.72 19.58
C GLU A 191 -11.87 -11.04 18.12
N LEU A 192 -12.99 -11.74 17.86
CA LEU A 192 -13.43 -12.07 16.50
C LEU A 192 -13.75 -10.81 15.67
N GLU A 193 -14.24 -9.74 16.30
CA GLU A 193 -14.54 -8.49 15.60
C GLU A 193 -13.29 -7.68 15.27
N SER A 194 -12.19 -7.89 15.99
CA SER A 194 -10.91 -7.23 15.69
C SER A 194 -10.35 -7.61 14.31
N TYR A 195 -10.70 -8.80 13.79
CA TYR A 195 -10.31 -9.24 12.46
C TYR A 195 -11.04 -8.49 11.33
N LYS A 196 -12.17 -7.81 11.61
CA LYS A 196 -12.85 -6.95 10.61
C LYS A 196 -11.93 -5.83 10.12
N PHE A 197 -10.94 -5.41 10.92
CA PHE A 197 -9.99 -4.36 10.59
C PHE A 197 -8.78 -4.84 9.76
N MET A 198 -8.66 -6.15 9.50
CA MET A 198 -7.56 -6.71 8.71
C MET A 198 -7.50 -6.08 7.32
N GLY A 199 -8.65 -5.94 6.66
CA GLY A 199 -8.75 -5.30 5.34
C GLY A 199 -8.29 -3.85 5.35
N SER A 200 -8.50 -3.11 6.45
CA SER A 200 -7.99 -1.75 6.59
C SER A 200 -6.47 -1.74 6.76
N ILE A 201 -5.92 -2.59 7.63
CA ILE A 201 -4.47 -2.62 7.91
C ILE A 201 -3.67 -3.10 6.69
N LEU A 202 -4.07 -4.23 6.08
CA LEU A 202 -3.33 -4.86 4.98
C LEU A 202 -3.48 -4.13 3.64
N THR A 203 -4.27 -3.06 3.59
CA THR A 203 -4.39 -2.16 2.43
C THR A 203 -3.92 -0.74 2.75
N PHE A 204 -3.23 -0.54 3.89
CA PHE A 204 -2.78 0.77 4.37
C PHE A 204 -3.92 1.79 4.42
N PHE A 205 -5.09 1.34 4.85
CA PHE A 205 -6.35 2.08 4.97
C PHE A 205 -6.90 2.59 3.64
N LEU A 206 -6.39 2.15 2.49
CA LEU A 206 -6.86 2.63 1.19
C LEU A 206 -8.37 2.45 1.02
N ARG A 207 -8.93 1.32 1.49
CA ARG A 207 -10.38 1.05 1.49
C ARG A 207 -11.22 2.03 2.31
N ASN A 208 -10.58 2.82 3.17
CA ASN A 208 -11.22 3.77 4.06
C ASN A 208 -10.97 5.22 3.63
N LEU A 209 -10.18 5.47 2.59
CA LEU A 209 -9.77 6.80 2.13
C LEU A 209 -10.40 7.09 0.76
N SER A 210 -10.77 8.35 0.50
CA SER A 210 -11.37 8.75 -0.78
C SER A 210 -10.55 9.78 -1.56
N ARG A 211 -9.73 10.59 -0.88
CA ARG A 211 -8.92 11.64 -1.50
C ARG A 211 -7.47 11.19 -1.63
N MET A 212 -6.89 11.35 -2.81
CA MET A 212 -5.47 11.01 -3.06
C MET A 212 -4.50 11.73 -2.11
N GLU A 213 -4.81 12.95 -1.71
CA GLU A 213 -3.99 13.70 -0.75
C GLU A 213 -3.98 13.01 0.64
N ASP A 214 -5.14 12.50 1.09
CA ASP A 214 -5.26 11.76 2.35
C ASP A 214 -4.57 10.38 2.23
N VAL A 215 -4.67 9.72 1.06
CA VAL A 215 -3.94 8.49 0.74
C VAL A 215 -2.44 8.69 0.84
N HIS A 216 -1.89 9.69 0.16
CA HIS A 216 -0.47 10.02 0.23
C HIS A 216 -0.04 10.32 1.66
N LYS A 217 -0.87 11.02 2.44
CA LYS A 217 -0.53 11.34 3.83
C LYS A 217 -0.48 10.12 4.73
N VAL A 218 -1.42 9.18 4.58
CA VAL A 218 -1.40 7.92 5.36
C VAL A 218 -0.23 7.04 4.94
N PHE A 219 0.05 6.92 3.64
CA PHE A 219 1.18 6.15 3.13
C PHE A 219 2.51 6.76 3.59
N GLU A 220 2.69 8.08 3.53
CA GLU A 220 3.86 8.79 4.05
C GLU A 220 4.16 8.37 5.50
N ILE A 221 3.13 8.35 6.36
CA ILE A 221 3.27 7.99 7.78
C ILE A 221 3.61 6.51 7.95
N ILE A 222 2.91 5.60 7.25
CA ILE A 222 3.16 4.15 7.35
C ILE A 222 4.57 3.80 6.86
N LEU A 223 5.00 4.41 5.75
CA LEU A 223 6.33 4.18 5.19
C LEU A 223 7.43 4.75 6.10
N SER A 224 7.18 5.85 6.79
CA SER A 224 8.14 6.49 7.70
C SER A 224 8.25 5.83 9.08
N CYS A 225 7.21 5.11 9.53
CA CYS A 225 7.12 4.59 10.90
C CYS A 225 7.28 3.05 10.98
N PRO A 226 7.53 2.47 12.17
CA PRO A 226 7.59 1.01 12.34
C PRO A 226 6.29 0.28 11.97
N ASN A 227 6.36 -1.06 11.85
CA ASN A 227 5.19 -1.91 11.52
C ASN A 227 4.09 -1.93 12.60
N THR A 228 4.28 -1.24 13.72
CA THR A 228 3.23 -0.92 14.70
C THR A 228 2.31 0.20 14.22
N CYS A 229 2.78 1.06 13.32
CA CYS A 229 2.08 2.27 12.90
C CYS A 229 0.67 2.04 12.35
N PRO A 230 0.39 1.03 11.51
CA PRO A 230 -0.98 0.76 11.06
C PRO A 230 -1.96 0.53 12.23
N PHE A 231 -1.51 -0.05 13.33
CA PHE A 231 -2.34 -0.28 14.51
C PHE A 231 -2.58 1.00 15.32
N LEU A 232 -1.60 1.91 15.36
CA LEU A 232 -1.79 3.25 15.94
C LEU A 232 -2.76 4.09 15.11
N LEU A 233 -2.65 4.02 13.79
CA LEU A 233 -3.62 4.63 12.89
C LEU A 233 -5.01 4.03 13.09
N LEU A 234 -5.11 2.71 13.33
CA LEU A 234 -6.39 2.08 13.67
C LEU A 234 -6.98 2.64 14.97
N VAL A 235 -6.17 2.92 16.01
CA VAL A 235 -6.64 3.62 17.22
C VAL A 235 -7.24 4.99 16.88
N LEU A 236 -6.59 5.76 16.00
CA LEU A 236 -7.03 7.10 15.62
C LEU A 236 -8.26 7.10 14.70
N PHE A 237 -8.38 6.09 13.85
CA PHE A 237 -9.44 5.98 12.85
C PHE A 237 -10.59 5.06 13.28
N TYR A 238 -10.50 4.43 14.45
CA TYR A 238 -11.45 3.43 14.92
C TYR A 238 -12.90 3.88 14.79
N ASP A 239 -13.25 5.08 15.28
CA ASP A 239 -14.63 5.58 15.24
C ASP A 239 -15.14 5.75 13.81
N LYS A 240 -14.28 6.15 12.85
CA LYS A 240 -14.68 6.26 11.45
C LYS A 240 -14.87 4.87 10.84
N ILE A 241 -13.88 4.00 10.99
CA ILE A 241 -13.89 2.66 10.37
C ILE A 241 -15.00 1.77 10.93
N SER A 242 -15.17 1.75 12.26
CA SER A 242 -16.20 0.94 12.92
C SER A 242 -17.63 1.33 12.54
N ASN A 243 -17.84 2.61 12.19
CA ASN A 243 -19.13 3.13 11.72
C ASN A 243 -19.25 3.14 10.18
N GLY A 244 -18.32 2.50 9.46
CA GLY A 244 -18.35 2.45 7.99
C GLY A 244 -18.17 3.82 7.32
N LYS A 245 -17.59 4.80 8.02
CA LYS A 245 -17.36 6.15 7.50
C LYS A 245 -15.99 6.25 6.83
N THR A 246 -15.95 7.02 5.75
CA THR A 246 -14.70 7.39 5.09
C THR A 246 -13.83 8.26 6.00
N ILE A 247 -12.53 8.02 5.96
CA ILE A 247 -11.52 8.84 6.58
C ILE A 247 -11.17 9.95 5.59
N ASP A 248 -11.48 11.18 5.99
CA ASP A 248 -11.28 12.39 5.21
C ASP A 248 -10.55 13.47 6.01
N SER A 249 -10.02 14.46 5.29
CA SER A 249 -9.43 15.69 5.83
C SER A 249 -8.25 15.44 6.79
N ILE A 250 -7.41 14.46 6.44
CA ILE A 250 -6.21 14.10 7.20
C ILE A 250 -5.09 15.11 6.97
N VAL A 251 -4.96 15.63 5.75
CA VAL A 251 -3.90 16.58 5.37
C VAL A 251 -3.87 17.84 6.25
N ASN A 252 -5.02 18.23 6.80
CA ASN A 252 -5.16 19.39 7.70
C ASN A 252 -4.99 19.05 9.19
N ASN A 253 -4.69 17.80 9.52
CA ASN A 253 -4.59 17.31 10.90
C ASN A 253 -3.14 16.99 11.28
N ASP A 254 -2.79 17.25 12.55
CA ASP A 254 -1.53 16.82 13.17
C ASP A 254 -1.48 15.29 13.40
N LEU A 255 -1.66 14.50 12.32
CA LEU A 255 -1.75 13.04 12.40
C LEU A 255 -0.42 12.41 12.85
N PHE A 256 0.71 12.87 12.31
CA PHE A 256 2.03 12.34 12.67
C PHE A 256 2.37 12.57 14.16
N PRO A 257 2.21 13.79 14.73
CA PRO A 257 2.34 13.98 16.18
C PRO A 257 1.41 13.09 17.03
N LYS A 258 0.17 12.85 16.59
CA LYS A 258 -0.77 11.94 17.29
C LYS A 258 -0.27 10.50 17.28
N VAL A 259 0.30 10.04 16.17
CA VAL A 259 0.91 8.70 16.06
C VAL A 259 2.11 8.58 17.02
N VAL A 260 3.00 9.57 17.04
CA VAL A 260 4.16 9.59 17.96
C VAL A 260 3.72 9.50 19.42
N LYS A 261 2.70 10.27 19.81
CA LYS A 261 2.15 10.23 21.17
C LYS A 261 1.54 8.86 21.53
N LEU A 262 0.89 8.20 20.57
CA LEU A 262 0.29 6.89 20.80
C LEU A 262 1.32 5.76 20.87
N GLU A 263 2.50 5.90 20.27
CA GLU A 263 3.55 4.88 20.36
C GLU A 263 3.99 4.66 21.82
N GLU A 264 4.10 5.72 22.63
CA GLU A 264 4.44 5.58 24.05
C GLU A 264 3.39 4.72 24.79
N GLU A 265 2.10 4.99 24.54
CA GLU A 265 0.98 4.22 25.09
C GLU A 265 0.99 2.76 24.59
N PHE A 266 1.38 2.56 23.33
CA PHE A 266 1.51 1.23 22.72
C PHE A 266 2.62 0.41 23.37
N VAL A 267 3.80 0.99 23.56
CA VAL A 267 4.95 0.34 24.20
C VAL A 267 4.61 -0.02 25.66
N GLU A 268 3.97 0.88 26.41
CA GLU A 268 3.52 0.59 27.78
C GLU A 268 2.49 -0.55 27.80
N THR A 269 1.56 -0.56 26.84
CA THR A 269 0.54 -1.61 26.76
C THR A 269 1.13 -2.95 26.36
N LYS A 270 2.06 -2.98 25.40
CA LYS A 270 2.81 -4.18 25.02
C LYS A 270 3.51 -4.82 26.22
N LYS A 271 4.27 -4.03 26.99
CA LYS A 271 4.97 -4.53 28.20
C LYS A 271 4.01 -5.17 29.20
N ARG A 272 2.83 -4.58 29.40
CA ARG A 272 1.82 -5.11 30.33
C ARG A 272 1.17 -6.40 29.80
N VAL A 273 0.87 -6.47 28.51
CA VAL A 273 0.31 -7.69 27.88
C VAL A 273 1.31 -8.85 27.96
N GLU A 274 2.58 -8.59 27.65
CA GLU A 274 3.65 -9.61 27.71
C GLU A 274 3.95 -10.07 29.15
N SER A 275 3.91 -9.16 30.13
CA SER A 275 4.08 -9.54 31.54
C SER A 275 3.00 -10.48 32.06
N ARG A 276 1.79 -10.43 31.48
CA ARG A 276 0.67 -11.31 31.85
C ARG A 276 0.78 -12.68 31.19
N SER A 277 1.52 -12.81 30.08
CA SER A 277 1.70 -14.07 29.35
C SER A 277 2.95 -14.85 29.75
N GLY A 278 3.66 -14.46 30.80
CA GLY A 278 4.86 -15.16 31.28
C GLY A 278 6.06 -15.15 30.32
N PHE A 279 6.06 -14.26 29.32
CA PHE A 279 7.12 -14.19 28.30
C PHE A 279 8.36 -13.46 28.83
N SER A 280 9.55 -14.01 28.55
CA SER A 280 10.84 -13.48 29.02
C SER A 280 11.12 -12.06 28.53
N ARG A 281 11.51 -11.16 29.46
CA ARG A 281 11.85 -9.74 29.26
C ARG A 281 12.96 -9.48 28.23
N MET A 282 13.71 -10.49 27.81
CA MET A 282 14.95 -10.33 27.03
C MET A 282 14.76 -10.00 25.55
N ARG A 283 13.54 -10.19 24.97
CA ARG A 283 13.24 -9.79 23.58
C ARG A 283 12.77 -8.33 23.43
N VAL A 284 12.52 -7.62 24.54
CA VAL A 284 11.98 -6.25 24.55
C VAL A 284 12.98 -5.24 23.97
N MET A 285 14.27 -5.54 23.93
CA MET A 285 15.31 -4.64 23.39
C MET A 285 15.52 -4.74 21.87
N LEU A 286 14.97 -5.76 21.18
CA LEU A 286 15.30 -6.02 19.76
C LEU A 286 14.28 -5.51 18.75
N VAL A 287 13.11 -5.01 19.19
CA VAL A 287 12.12 -4.40 18.28
C VAL A 287 12.20 -2.89 18.45
N GLY A 288 13.02 -2.26 17.60
CA GLY A 288 13.43 -0.86 17.65
C GLY A 288 12.32 0.18 17.47
N GLY A 289 11.31 0.22 18.33
CA GLY A 289 10.23 1.21 18.28
C GLY A 289 10.67 2.63 18.67
N ILE A 290 11.53 2.79 19.67
CA ILE A 290 11.96 4.13 20.13
C ILE A 290 13.12 4.66 19.26
N ALA A 291 14.09 3.81 18.90
CA ALA A 291 15.26 4.25 18.12
C ALA A 291 14.92 4.64 16.68
N SER A 292 13.94 3.98 16.05
CA SER A 292 13.52 4.29 14.67
C SER A 292 12.64 5.54 14.57
N ILE A 293 11.78 5.81 15.55
CA ILE A 293 11.03 7.08 15.61
C ILE A 293 11.97 8.23 15.98
N VAL A 294 12.95 8.03 16.87
CA VAL A 294 13.99 9.04 17.10
C VAL A 294 14.79 9.28 15.82
N ALA A 295 15.13 8.25 15.03
CA ALA A 295 15.74 8.45 13.72
C ALA A 295 14.82 9.20 12.75
N ALA A 296 13.52 8.89 12.69
CA ALA A 296 12.54 9.63 11.88
C ALA A 296 12.35 11.08 12.36
N VAL A 297 12.37 11.33 13.67
CA VAL A 297 12.32 12.66 14.30
C VAL A 297 13.64 13.42 14.10
N VAL A 298 14.78 12.74 14.07
CA VAL A 298 16.10 13.32 13.79
C VAL A 298 16.21 13.67 12.31
N VAL A 299 15.77 12.79 11.40
CA VAL A 299 15.61 13.11 9.97
C VAL A 299 14.66 14.30 9.81
N TYR A 300 13.51 14.30 10.47
CA TYR A 300 12.54 15.41 10.47
C TYR A 300 13.11 16.73 11.05
N LYS A 301 13.99 16.67 12.05
CA LYS A 301 14.66 17.86 12.61
C LYS A 301 15.81 18.36 11.76
N ILE A 302 16.53 17.47 11.06
CA ILE A 302 17.65 17.82 10.18
C ILE A 302 17.11 18.45 8.90
N THR A 303 16.07 17.90 8.27
CA THR A 303 15.44 18.46 7.07
C THR A 303 14.70 19.77 7.29
N LYS A 304 14.39 20.15 8.54
CA LYS A 304 13.82 21.45 8.90
C LYS A 304 14.90 22.55 9.06
N LYS A 305 16.17 22.17 9.14
CA LYS A 305 17.29 23.08 9.43
C LYS A 305 18.08 23.52 8.20
N GLU A 306 17.79 22.95 7.03
CA GLU A 306 18.24 23.38 5.70
C GLU A 306 17.09 24.08 4.97
#